data_AF-A0A6H2NKK2-F1
#
_entry.id   AF-A0A6H2NKK2-F1
#
_cell.length_a   1.000
_cell.length_b   1.000
_cell.length_c   1.000
_cell.angle_alpha   90.00
_cell.angle_beta   90.00
_cell.angle_gamma   90.00
#
_symmetry.space_group_name_H-M   'P 1'
#
loop_
_entity.id
_entity.type
_entity.pdbx_description
1 polymer ?
#
loop_
_entity_poly.entity_id
_entity_poly.type
_entity_poly.pdbx_seq_one_letter_code
_entity_poly.pdbx_strand_id
1 'polypeptide(L)' 'MADITQLTGAYAASWLPWIMIPMIFYILPFPIFAIIFLWIERESNGDTALGEDSTQAADASAPRPL' A
#
# COMPACT_ATOMS: atom_id res chain seq x y z
N MET A 1 -14.94 37.25 -25.06
CA MET A 1 -14.52 36.07 -25.85
C MET A 1 -13.55 35.28 -24.98
N ALA A 2 -13.76 33.97 -24.84
CA ALA A 2 -12.79 33.11 -24.17
C ALA A 2 -11.58 32.91 -25.11
N ASP A 3 -10.38 32.91 -24.55
CA ASP A 3 -9.18 32.54 -25.30
C ASP A 3 -9.21 31.02 -25.59
N ILE A 4 -9.23 30.67 -26.87
CA ILE A 4 -9.36 29.28 -27.35
C ILE A 4 -8.01 28.58 -27.52
N THR A 5 -6.91 29.31 -27.38
CA THR A 5 -5.55 28.78 -27.62
C THR A 5 -4.92 28.19 -26.37
N GLN A 6 -5.52 28.44 -25.19
CA GLN A 6 -5.00 28.04 -23.89
C GLN A 6 -6.04 27.29 -23.07
N LEU A 7 -5.57 26.37 -22.22
CA LEU A 7 -6.41 25.71 -21.21
C LEU A 7 -6.74 26.70 -20.09
N THR A 8 -7.90 27.34 -20.21
CA THR A 8 -8.44 28.28 -19.21
C THR A 8 -9.77 27.77 -18.65
N GLY A 9 -10.20 28.33 -17.51
CA GLY A 9 -11.47 27.96 -16.87
C GLY A 9 -12.27 29.17 -16.41
N ALA A 10 -13.53 29.27 -16.84
CA ALA A 10 -14.49 30.29 -16.42
C ALA A 10 -15.33 29.84 -15.21
N TYR A 11 -14.68 29.19 -14.24
CA TYR A 11 -15.27 28.72 -12.99
C TYR A 11 -14.37 29.13 -11.82
N ALA A 12 -14.92 29.13 -10.59
CA ALA A 12 -14.16 29.51 -9.40
C ALA A 12 -12.98 28.56 -9.17
N ALA A 13 -11.82 29.13 -8.80
CA ALA A 13 -10.56 28.39 -8.61
C ALA A 13 -10.11 27.58 -9.85
N SER A 14 -10.16 28.17 -11.04
CA SER A 14 -9.68 27.56 -12.29
C SER A 14 -8.18 27.24 -12.35
N TRP A 15 -7.40 27.72 -11.38
CA TRP A 15 -6.02 27.30 -11.15
C TRP A 15 -5.91 25.88 -10.55
N LEU A 16 -7.00 25.34 -9.99
CA LEU A 16 -6.98 24.08 -9.26
C LEU A 16 -6.66 22.88 -10.16
N PRO A 17 -7.22 22.73 -11.38
CA PRO A 17 -6.82 21.64 -12.27
C PRO A 17 -5.37 21.73 -12.76
N TRP A 18 -4.81 22.93 -12.84
CA TRP A 18 -3.41 23.13 -13.22
C TRP A 18 -2.44 22.45 -12.26
N ILE A 19 -2.78 22.36 -10.96
CA ILE A 19 -1.97 21.64 -9.97
C ILE A 19 -2.49 20.24 -9.65
N MET A 20 -3.82 20.07 -9.54
CA MET A 20 -4.43 18.81 -9.15
C MET A 20 -4.26 17.71 -10.20
N ILE A 21 -4.33 18.05 -11.49
CA ILE A 21 -4.15 17.06 -12.55
C ILE A 21 -2.70 16.54 -12.55
N PRO A 22 -1.65 17.39 -12.60
CA PRO A 22 -0.28 16.89 -12.49
C PRO A 22 -0.03 16.12 -11.20
N MET A 23 -0.57 16.60 -10.07
CA MET A 23 -0.38 15.97 -8.78
C MET A 23 -0.96 14.55 -8.76
N ILE A 24 -2.21 14.35 -9.15
CA ILE A 24 -2.86 13.04 -9.06
C ILE A 24 -2.36 12.07 -10.15
N PHE A 25 -2.10 12.55 -11.36
CA PHE A 25 -1.81 11.67 -12.50
C PHE A 25 -0.32 11.34 -12.69
N TYR A 26 0.59 12.18 -12.20
CA TYR A 26 2.03 12.00 -12.46
C TYR A 26 2.91 12.08 -11.20
N ILE A 27 2.51 12.83 -10.16
CA ILE A 27 3.31 12.95 -8.94
C ILE A 27 2.94 11.86 -7.93
N LEU A 28 1.66 11.77 -7.58
CA LEU A 28 1.12 10.87 -6.55
C LEU A 28 1.09 9.37 -6.91
N PRO A 29 1.00 8.93 -8.19
CA PRO A 29 0.98 7.50 -8.47
C PRO A 29 2.32 6.83 -8.17
N PHE A 30 3.47 7.51 -8.30
CA PHE A 30 4.77 6.89 -7.98
C PHE A 30 4.93 6.57 -6.49
N PRO A 31 4.66 7.49 -5.54
CA PRO A 31 4.61 7.17 -4.12
C PRO A 31 3.58 6.09 -3.79
N ILE A 32 2.38 6.12 -4.38
CA ILE A 32 1.37 5.08 -4.14
C ILE A 32 1.90 3.71 -4.58
N PHE A 33 2.43 3.59 -5.78
CA PHE A 33 2.97 2.32 -6.27
C PHE A 33 4.16 1.86 -5.43
N ALA A 34 5.02 2.77 -4.96
CA ALA A 34 6.11 2.41 -4.06
C ALA A 34 5.60 1.86 -2.73
N ILE A 35 4.58 2.48 -2.12
CA ILE A 35 3.98 2.01 -0.87
C ILE A 35 3.34 0.61 -1.07
N ILE A 36 2.56 0.45 -2.14
CA ILE A 36 1.90 -0.84 -2.46
C ILE A 36 2.96 -1.91 -2.73
N PHE A 37 3.99 -1.58 -3.50
CA PHE A 37 5.09 -2.50 -3.82
C PHE A 37 5.79 -3.01 -2.55
N LEU A 38 6.18 -2.10 -1.66
CA LEU A 38 6.80 -2.46 -0.39
C LEU A 38 5.89 -3.30 0.51
N TRP A 39 4.58 -3.06 0.46
CA TRP A 39 3.60 -3.86 1.20
C TRP A 39 3.48 -5.30 0.65
N ILE A 40 3.44 -5.48 -0.67
CA ILE A 40 3.38 -6.81 -1.31
C ILE A 40 4.64 -7.63 -1.03
N GLU A 41 5.81 -7.03 -1.22
CA GLU A 41 7.10 -7.70 -0.99
C GLU A 41 7.36 -8.01 0.50
N ARG A 42 6.70 -7.31 1.43
CA ARG A 42 6.80 -7.58 2.86
C ARG A 42 6.19 -8.93 3.24
N GLU A 43 5.00 -9.26 2.74
CA GLU A 43 4.30 -10.51 3.07
C GLU A 43 5.00 -11.73 2.42
N SER A 44 5.51 -11.55 1.20
CA SER A 44 6.23 -12.60 0.47
C SER A 44 7.49 -13.13 1.18
N ASN A 45 8.03 -12.38 2.15
CA ASN A 45 9.23 -12.74 2.90
C ASN A 45 8.95 -13.08 4.38
N GLY A 46 7.69 -13.04 4.84
CA GLY A 46 7.34 -13.05 6.26
C GLY A 46 6.65 -14.31 6.81
N ASP A 47 6.08 -15.17 5.96
CA ASP A 47 5.19 -16.25 6.41
C ASP A 47 5.86 -17.63 6.61
N THR A 48 7.18 -17.74 6.53
CA THR A 48 7.89 -19.01 6.78
C THR A 48 8.52 -19.11 8.18
N ALA A 49 8.24 -18.18 9.09
CA ALA A 49 8.93 -18.12 10.39
C ALA A 49 8.02 -18.19 11.63
N LEU A 50 6.74 -18.54 11.52
CA LEU A 50 5.83 -18.63 12.67
C LEU A 50 4.97 -19.91 12.65
N GLY A 51 5.63 -21.06 12.49
CA GLY A 51 4.94 -22.35 12.46
C GLY A 51 5.66 -23.52 13.12
N GLU A 52 6.75 -23.30 13.88
CA GLU A 52 7.36 -24.36 14.66
C GLU A 52 7.07 -24.19 16.16
N ASP A 53 6.44 -25.25 16.66
CA ASP A 53 6.45 -25.73 18.03
C ASP A 53 5.41 -25.17 19.02
N SER A 54 4.18 -25.66 18.89
CA SER A 54 3.22 -25.71 20.01
C SER A 54 2.72 -27.12 20.32
N THR A 55 3.34 -28.16 19.75
CA THR A 55 2.90 -29.56 19.98
C THR A 55 3.85 -30.37 20.86
N GLN A 56 5.05 -29.87 21.21
CA GLN A 56 6.01 -30.61 22.06
C GLN A 56 5.93 -30.30 23.57
N ALA A 57 4.88 -29.63 24.06
CA ALA A 57 4.69 -29.41 25.50
C ALA A 57 3.62 -30.31 26.13
N ALA A 58 2.75 -30.95 25.34
CA ALA A 58 1.63 -31.74 25.86
C ALA A 58 1.97 -33.21 26.16
N ASP A 59 3.03 -33.77 25.57
CA ASP A 59 3.41 -35.19 25.72
C ASP A 59 4.35 -35.43 26.92
N ALA A 60 4.93 -34.38 27.51
CA ALA A 60 5.86 -34.50 28.63
C ALA A 60 5.19 -34.71 30.01
N SER A 61 3.85 -34.58 30.09
CA SER A 61 3.11 -34.61 31.37
C SER A 61 2.29 -35.89 31.62
N ALA A 62 2.38 -36.91 30.76
CA ALA A 62 1.72 -38.19 31.02
C ALA A 62 2.59 -39.08 31.94
N PRO A 63 2.12 -39.47 33.15
CA PRO A 63 2.82 -40.47 33.95
C PRO A 63 2.81 -41.82 33.22
N ARG A 64 4.00 -42.39 32.97
CA ARG A 64 4.14 -43.75 32.42
C ARG A 64 3.59 -44.75 33.45
N PRO A 65 2.63 -45.62 33.10
CA PRO A 65 2.24 -46.71 33.98
C PRO A 65 3.43 -47.67 34.15
N LEU A 66 3.69 -48.10 35.39
CA LEU A 66 4.67 -49.11 35.77
C LEU A 66 4.28 -50.49 35.21
#